data_AF-A0A2S7U275-F1
#
_entry.id   AF-A0A2S7U275-F1
#
_cell.length_a   1.000
_cell.length_b   1.000
_cell.length_c   1.000
_cell.angle_alpha   90.00
_cell.angle_beta   90.00
_cell.angle_gamma   90.00
#
_symmetry.space_group_name_H-M   'P 1'
#
loop_
_entity.id
_entity.type
_entity.pdbx_description
1 polymer ?
#
loop_
_entity_poly.entity_id
_entity_poly.type
_entity_poly.pdbx_seq_one_letter_code
_entity_poly.pdbx_strand_id
1 'polypeptide(L)'
;MAKPKGYTSIEFNVYEALDWDRDQIILALDVIRKKFCETQDLARHGLSAHIMPRELPQKEGELYPVMGLVIPNSKYFGYFDTHSITSLFDAWKRSHQISELLDEASVVGIPSWQQLLEQETYPVDPRTLYS
;
A
#
# COMPACT_ATOMS: atom_id res chain seq x y z
N MET A 1 19.64 9.75 8.87
CA MET A 1 18.30 9.17 8.64
C MET A 1 18.41 8.26 7.43
N ALA A 2 18.29 6.95 7.63
CA ALA A 2 18.42 5.99 6.54
C ALA A 2 17.24 6.18 5.57
N LYS A 3 17.52 6.50 4.30
CA LYS A 3 16.49 6.42 3.26
C LYS A 3 15.96 4.99 3.29
N PRO A 4 14.64 4.76 3.44
CA PRO A 4 14.09 3.41 3.33
C PRO A 4 14.43 2.91 1.92
N LYS A 5 15.28 1.88 1.85
CA LYS A 5 15.80 1.34 0.60
C LYS A 5 14.63 0.73 -0.19
N GLY A 6 14.33 1.27 -1.38
CA GLY A 6 13.65 0.53 -2.45
C GLY A 6 12.13 0.67 -2.59
N TYR A 7 11.46 1.50 -1.79
CA TYR A 7 10.00 1.68 -1.90
C TYR A 7 9.62 2.88 -2.76
N THR A 8 8.67 2.67 -3.68
CA THR A 8 7.95 3.73 -4.40
C THR A 8 6.57 3.88 -3.78
N SER A 9 6.30 5.03 -3.15
CA SER A 9 4.98 5.33 -2.58
C SER A 9 3.94 5.45 -3.68
N ILE A 10 2.78 4.84 -3.46
CA ILE A 10 1.59 4.97 -4.30
C ILE A 10 0.45 5.49 -3.43
N GLU A 11 -0.10 6.61 -3.86
CA GLU A 11 -1.26 7.23 -3.23
C GLU A 11 -2.53 6.73 -3.90
N PHE A 12 -3.38 6.07 -3.12
CA PHE A 12 -4.73 5.71 -3.54
C PHE A 12 -5.71 6.75 -3.03
N ASN A 13 -6.65 7.17 -3.85
CA ASN A 13 -7.66 8.15 -3.44
C ASN A 13 -8.73 7.50 -2.54
N VAL A 14 -8.34 7.09 -1.33
CA VAL A 14 -9.22 6.46 -0.32
C VAL A 14 -9.40 7.30 0.93
N TYR A 15 -8.47 8.22 1.21
CA TYR A 15 -8.39 8.96 2.48
C TYR A 15 -9.64 9.78 2.80
N GLU A 16 -10.12 10.59 1.85
CA GLU A 16 -11.30 11.44 2.06
C GLU A 16 -12.58 10.62 2.27
N ALA A 17 -12.72 9.50 1.56
CA ALA A 17 -13.89 8.65 1.67
C ALA A 17 -13.95 7.83 2.96
N LEU A 18 -12.82 7.73 3.67
CA LEU A 18 -12.69 7.06 4.95
C LEU A 18 -12.54 8.06 6.11
N ASP A 19 -12.90 9.33 5.89
CA ASP A 19 -12.80 10.41 6.87
C ASP A 19 -11.42 10.53 7.53
N TRP A 20 -10.36 10.18 6.79
CA TRP A 20 -8.98 10.16 7.29
C TRP A 20 -8.75 9.21 8.49
N ASP A 21 -9.65 8.24 8.73
CA ASP A 21 -9.50 7.21 9.76
C ASP A 21 -8.36 6.26 9.38
N ARG A 22 -7.26 6.32 10.12
CA ARG A 22 -6.02 5.60 9.81
C ARG A 22 -6.19 4.09 9.89
N ASP A 23 -7.01 3.58 10.80
CA ASP A 23 -7.23 2.14 10.94
C ASP A 23 -8.07 1.64 9.75
N GLN A 24 -9.13 2.36 9.37
CA GLN A 24 -9.92 2.03 8.18
C GLN A 24 -9.10 2.13 6.90
N ILE A 25 -8.22 3.14 6.79
CA ILE A 25 -7.30 3.27 5.66
C ILE A 25 -6.37 2.06 5.59
N ILE A 26 -5.82 1.56 6.71
CA ILE A 26 -5.00 0.34 6.70
C ILE A 26 -5.80 -0.85 6.17
N LEU A 27 -7.03 -1.04 6.64
CA LEU A 27 -7.91 -2.13 6.20
C LEU A 27 -8.14 -2.06 4.68
N ALA A 28 -8.54 -0.90 4.17
CA ALA A 28 -8.78 -0.68 2.76
C ALA A 28 -7.49 -0.91 1.93
N LEU A 29 -6.36 -0.36 2.36
CA LEU A 29 -5.08 -0.55 1.70
C LEU A 29 -4.63 -2.01 1.69
N ASP A 30 -4.93 -2.80 2.73
CA ASP A 30 -4.60 -4.23 2.73
C ASP A 30 -5.40 -5.02 1.70
N VAL A 31 -6.70 -4.71 1.53
CA VAL A 31 -7.52 -5.31 0.47
C VAL A 31 -6.96 -4.95 -0.91
N ILE A 32 -6.63 -3.66 -1.14
CA ILE A 32 -6.03 -3.23 -2.40
C ILE A 32 -4.69 -3.92 -2.64
N ARG A 33 -3.85 -4.00 -1.59
CA ARG A 33 -2.55 -4.70 -1.62
C ARG A 33 -2.69 -6.17 -2.00
N LYS A 34 -3.68 -6.88 -1.44
CA LYS A 34 -3.98 -8.28 -1.78
C LYS A 34 -4.42 -8.42 -3.25
N LYS A 35 -5.41 -7.64 -3.68
CA LYS A 35 -5.86 -7.60 -5.09
C LYS A 35 -4.72 -7.26 -6.06
N PHE A 36 -3.83 -6.36 -5.64
CA PHE A 36 -2.62 -5.99 -6.37
C PHE A 36 -1.65 -7.16 -6.52
N CYS A 37 -1.35 -7.88 -5.44
CA CYS A 37 -0.49 -9.05 -5.46
C CYS A 37 -1.09 -10.25 -6.23
N GLU A 38 -2.42 -10.33 -6.35
CA GLU A 38 -3.12 -11.41 -7.08
C GLU A 38 -3.18 -11.18 -8.59
N THR A 39 -2.90 -9.95 -9.06
CA THR A 39 -2.92 -9.62 -10.49
C THR A 39 -1.75 -10.33 -11.21
N GLN A 40 -2.08 -11.18 -12.20
CA GLN A 40 -1.13 -12.10 -12.85
C GLN A 40 0.14 -11.44 -13.40
N ASP A 41 0.03 -10.26 -14.00
CA ASP A 41 1.19 -9.58 -14.58
C ASP A 41 2.14 -9.11 -13.48
N LEU A 42 1.62 -8.67 -12.33
CA LEU A 42 2.42 -8.13 -11.24
C LEU A 42 3.09 -9.22 -10.40
N ALA A 43 2.36 -10.32 -10.17
CA ALA A 43 2.89 -11.51 -9.47
C ALA A 43 4.10 -12.11 -10.20
N ARG A 44 4.10 -12.10 -11.54
CA ARG A 44 5.21 -12.60 -12.38
C ARG A 44 6.48 -11.78 -12.25
N HIS A 45 6.36 -10.51 -11.89
CA HIS A 45 7.50 -9.59 -11.80
C HIS A 45 8.15 -9.57 -10.40
N GLY A 46 7.57 -10.23 -9.39
CA GLY A 46 8.14 -10.26 -8.03
C GLY A 46 8.01 -8.92 -7.29
N LEU A 47 7.04 -8.10 -7.69
CA LEU A 47 6.64 -6.89 -6.99
C LEU A 47 6.02 -7.24 -5.64
N SER A 48 6.39 -6.51 -4.59
CA SER A 48 5.73 -6.62 -3.29
C SER A 48 5.19 -5.28 -2.85
N ALA A 49 3.93 -5.28 -2.41
CA ALA A 49 3.25 -4.12 -1.91
C ALA A 49 3.19 -4.17 -0.39
N HIS A 50 3.46 -3.03 0.23
CA HIS A 50 3.51 -2.83 1.68
C HIS A 50 2.71 -1.59 2.05
N ILE A 51 2.31 -1.48 3.32
CA ILE A 51 1.68 -0.32 3.91
C ILE A 51 2.69 0.26 4.90
N MET A 52 2.89 1.57 4.87
CA MET A 52 3.89 2.24 5.70
C MET A 52 3.39 3.62 6.14
N PRO A 53 3.82 4.12 7.30
CA PRO A 53 3.52 5.48 7.71
C PRO A 53 4.36 6.47 6.91
N ARG A 54 3.69 7.35 6.17
CA ARG A 54 4.31 8.43 5.38
C ARG A 54 3.53 9.72 5.52
N GLU A 55 4.24 10.82 5.37
CA GLU A 55 3.60 12.13 5.21
C GLU A 55 2.93 12.18 3.85
N LEU A 56 1.72 12.73 3.83
CA LEU A 56 0.97 12.99 2.61
C LEU A 56 1.06 14.47 2.26
N PRO A 57 1.22 14.84 0.98
CA PRO A 57 1.27 16.26 0.56
C PRO A 57 0.05 17.08 1.01
N GLN A 58 -1.11 16.43 1.17
CA GLN A 58 -2.37 17.05 1.56
C GLN A 58 -2.45 17.32 3.08
N LYS A 59 -1.58 16.70 3.89
CA LYS A 59 -1.56 16.76 5.36
C LYS A 59 -0.11 16.84 5.86
N GLU A 60 0.56 17.94 5.55
CA GLU A 60 1.95 18.16 6.00
C GLU A 60 2.07 18.05 7.53
N GLY A 61 3.12 17.38 8.00
CA GLY A 61 3.39 17.16 9.42
C GLY A 61 2.61 16.02 10.08
N GLU A 62 1.71 15.35 9.35
CA GLU A 62 1.01 14.17 9.83
C GLU A 62 1.35 12.92 9.01
N LEU A 63 1.55 11.81 9.71
CA LEU A 63 1.72 10.50 9.08
C LEU A 63 0.37 9.83 8.84
N TYR A 64 0.27 9.20 7.68
CA TYR A 64 -0.85 8.37 7.27
C TYR A 64 -0.35 7.03 6.73
N PRO A 65 -1.18 5.99 6.76
CA PRO A 65 -0.86 4.74 6.09
C PRO A 65 -0.86 4.97 4.57
N VAL A 66 0.25 4.66 3.92
CA VAL A 66 0.44 4.78 2.47
C VAL A 66 0.93 3.45 1.93
N MET A 67 0.52 3.10 0.71
CA MET A 67 1.06 1.92 0.05
C MET A 67 2.44 2.20 -0.53
N GLY A 68 3.43 1.37 -0.24
CA GLY A 68 4.74 1.37 -0.88
C GLY A 68 4.95 0.11 -1.70
N LEU A 69 5.37 0.26 -2.95
CA LEU A 69 5.80 -0.85 -3.79
C LEU A 69 7.31 -1.03 -3.74
N VAL A 70 7.76 -2.25 -3.52
CA VAL A 70 9.14 -2.65 -3.77
C VAL A 70 9.26 -3.04 -5.23
N ILE A 71 10.07 -2.28 -5.95
CA ILE A 71 10.37 -2.55 -7.36
C ILE A 71 11.72 -3.27 -7.42
N PRO A 72 11.77 -4.53 -7.88
CA PRO A 72 13.02 -5.27 -8.03
C PRO A 72 14.03 -4.51 -8.90
N ASN A 73 15.22 -4.27 -8.34
CA ASN A 73 16.33 -3.64 -9.06
C ASN A 73 17.09 -4.67 -9.93
N SER A 74 16.38 -5.40 -10.78
CA SER A 74 16.97 -6.36 -11.73
C SER A 74 17.12 -5.71 -13.09
N LYS A 75 18.28 -5.90 -13.73
CA LYS A 75 18.54 -5.46 -15.12
C LYS A 75 17.57 -6.05 -16.15
N TYR A 76 16.82 -7.09 -15.77
CA TYR A 76 15.81 -7.75 -16.59
C TYR A 76 14.37 -7.27 -16.29
N PHE A 77 14.20 -6.40 -15.29
CA PHE A 77 12.88 -6.01 -14.78
C PHE A 77 12.16 -4.99 -15.67
N GLY A 78 12.87 -4.33 -16.60
CA GLY A 78 12.27 -3.35 -17.50
C GLY A 78 11.76 -2.09 -16.77
N TYR A 79 11.02 -1.24 -17.49
CA TYR A 79 10.34 -0.08 -16.92
C TYR A 79 9.02 -0.50 -16.30
N PHE A 80 8.73 0.02 -15.12
CA PHE A 80 7.47 -0.21 -14.43
C PHE A 80 6.71 1.10 -14.26
N ASP A 81 5.54 1.15 -14.85
CA ASP A 81 4.68 2.32 -14.83
C ASP A 81 3.72 2.26 -13.64
N THR A 82 3.97 3.08 -12.63
CA THR A 82 3.08 3.24 -11.48
C THR A 82 1.74 3.88 -11.86
N HIS A 83 1.67 4.66 -12.95
CA HIS A 83 0.41 5.29 -13.39
C HIS A 83 -0.60 4.28 -13.92
N SER A 84 -0.14 3.21 -14.58
CA SER A 84 -1.02 2.13 -15.02
C SER A 84 -1.76 1.48 -13.85
N ILE A 85 -1.13 1.40 -12.68
CA ILE A 85 -1.69 0.78 -11.48
C ILE A 85 -2.72 1.66 -10.81
N THR A 86 -2.40 2.93 -10.62
CA THR A 86 -3.37 3.89 -10.07
C THR A 86 -4.57 4.00 -11.00
N SER A 87 -4.36 3.97 -12.32
CA SER A 87 -5.44 3.96 -13.31
C SER A 87 -6.34 2.73 -13.23
N LEU A 88 -5.77 1.53 -13.01
CA LEU A 88 -6.55 0.31 -12.82
C LEU A 88 -7.41 0.38 -11.55
N PHE A 89 -6.83 0.88 -10.47
CA PHE A 89 -7.57 1.08 -9.22
C PHE A 89 -8.67 2.14 -9.38
N ASP A 90 -8.37 3.26 -10.03
CA ASP A 90 -9.36 4.31 -10.30
C ASP A 90 -10.51 3.79 -11.19
N ALA A 91 -10.20 2.93 -12.16
CA ALA A 91 -11.21 2.26 -12.97
C ALA A 91 -12.08 1.31 -12.13
N TRP A 92 -11.49 0.54 -11.21
CA TRP A 92 -12.23 -0.32 -10.27
C TRP A 92 -13.15 0.50 -9.36
N LYS A 93 -12.67 1.64 -8.84
CA LYS A 93 -13.45 2.58 -8.00
C LYS A 93 -14.64 3.21 -8.72
N ARG A 94 -14.66 3.24 -10.06
CA ARG A 94 -15.84 3.76 -10.81
C ARG A 94 -17.06 2.85 -10.70
N SER A 95 -16.86 1.57 -10.40
CA SER A 95 -17.94 0.58 -10.31
C SER A 95 -18.12 -0.01 -8.91
N HIS A 96 -17.27 0.36 -7.95
CA HIS A 96 -17.29 -0.15 -6.57
C HIS A 96 -17.16 0.99 -5.57
N GLN A 97 -17.90 0.93 -4.46
CA GLN A 97 -17.77 1.91 -3.37
C GLN A 97 -16.61 1.55 -2.46
N ILE A 98 -15.99 2.56 -1.84
CA ILE A 98 -14.87 2.33 -0.90
C ILE A 98 -15.33 1.55 0.34
N SER A 99 -16.60 1.69 0.74
CA SER A 99 -17.19 0.87 1.82
C SER A 99 -17.12 -0.63 1.53
N GLU A 100 -17.19 -1.06 0.27
CA GLU A 100 -17.06 -2.47 -0.11
C GLU A 100 -15.66 -3.02 0.20
N LEU A 101 -14.62 -2.17 0.20
CA LEU A 101 -13.28 -2.58 0.64
C LEU A 101 -13.26 -2.92 2.14
N LEU A 102 -14.02 -2.19 2.96
CA LEU A 102 -14.08 -2.46 4.40
C LEU A 102 -14.84 -3.75 4.69
N ASP A 103 -15.88 -4.05 3.93
CA ASP A 103 -16.64 -5.30 4.04
C ASP A 103 -15.78 -6.52 3.65
N GLU A 104 -14.88 -6.36 2.66
CA GLU A 104 -13.93 -7.40 2.25
C GLU A 104 -12.71 -7.53 3.20
N ALA A 105 -12.46 -6.53 4.05
CA ALA A 105 -11.27 -6.50 4.89
C ALA A 105 -11.34 -7.54 6.02
N SER A 106 -10.40 -8.49 6.02
CA SER A 106 -10.19 -9.38 7.16
C SER A 106 -9.44 -8.64 8.27
N VAL A 107 -10.12 -8.25 9.34
CA VAL A 107 -9.49 -7.59 10.50
C VAL A 107 -8.39 -8.46 11.16
N VAL A 108 -8.48 -9.79 11.01
CA VAL A 108 -7.52 -10.72 11.60
C VAL A 108 -6.14 -10.57 10.96
N GLY A 109 -5.13 -10.24 11.78
CA GLY A 109 -3.72 -10.16 11.36
C GLY A 109 -3.33 -8.86 10.65
N ILE A 110 -4.22 -7.87 10.60
CA ILE A 110 -3.91 -6.51 10.14
C ILE A 110 -3.56 -5.64 11.36
N PRO A 111 -2.46 -4.87 11.34
CA PRO A 111 -2.07 -4.02 12.47
C PRO A 111 -2.99 -2.80 12.59
N SER A 112 -3.18 -2.35 13.82
CA SER A 112 -3.67 -0.99 14.09
C SER A 112 -2.64 0.06 13.66
N TRP A 113 -3.06 1.32 13.56
CA TRP A 113 -2.18 2.44 13.26
C TRP A 113 -1.00 2.55 14.22
N GLN A 114 -1.24 2.38 15.53
CA GLN A 114 -0.18 2.42 16.52
C GLN A 114 0.85 1.31 16.29
N GLN A 115 0.38 0.09 16.00
CA GLN A 115 1.27 -1.04 15.69
C GLN A 115 2.02 -0.82 14.38
N LEU A 116 1.40 -0.20 13.38
CA LEU A 116 2.07 0.13 12.12
C LEU A 116 3.19 1.16 12.31
N LEU A 117 3.00 2.14 13.20
CA LEU A 117 4.07 3.09 13.57
C LEU A 117 5.27 2.40 14.21
N GLU A 118 5.04 1.39 15.04
CA GLU A 118 6.10 0.59 15.68
C GLU A 118 6.80 -0.36 14.68
N GLN A 119 6.04 -0.96 13.75
CA GLN A 119 6.54 -1.91 12.76
C GLN A 119 7.20 -1.23 11.54
N GLU A 120 6.90 0.05 11.31
CA GLU A 120 7.27 0.87 10.14
C GLU A 120 6.75 0.38 8.77
N THR A 121 6.40 -0.90 8.64
CA THR A 121 5.90 -1.49 7.38
C THR A 121 5.03 -2.73 7.64
N TYR A 122 4.03 -2.95 6.79
CA TYR A 122 3.14 -4.12 6.82
C TYR A 122 2.83 -4.65 5.41
N PRO A 123 2.83 -5.96 5.17
CA PRO A 123 3.34 -7.00 6.06
C PRO A 123 4.84 -6.81 6.29
N VAL A 124 5.36 -7.23 7.44
CA VAL A 124 6.79 -7.16 7.70
C VAL A 124 7.51 -8.10 6.74
N ASP A 125 8.35 -7.58 5.84
CA ASP A 125 9.18 -8.41 4.96
C ASP A 125 10.24 -9.11 5.83
N PRO A 126 10.28 -10.46 5.88
CA PRO A 126 11.29 -11.19 6.63
C PRO A 126 12.72 -10.83 6.20
N ARG A 127 12.91 -10.37 4.96
CA ARG A 127 14.22 -9.97 4.41
C ARG A 127 14.73 -8.65 5.02
N THR A 128 13.84 -7.80 5.52
CA THR A 128 14.24 -6.55 6.19
C THR A 128 14.55 -6.74 7.67
N LEU A 129 14.20 -7.88 8.27
CA LEU A 129 14.46 -8.18 9.69
C LEU A 129 15.90 -8.62 10.01
N TYR A 130 16.67 -9.03 9.00
CA TYR A 130 18.04 -9.54 9.15
C TYR A 130 19.12 -8.64 8.53
N SER A 131 18.79 -7.38 8.22
CA SER A 131 19.69 -6.41 7.58
C SER A 131 20.37 -5.48 8.58
#